data_AF-A0A6C0C0M3-F1
#
_entry.id   AF-A0A6C0C0M3-F1
#
_cell.length_a   1.000
_cell.length_b   1.000
_cell.length_c   1.000
_cell.angle_alpha   90.00
_cell.angle_beta   90.00
_cell.angle_gamma   90.00
#
_symmetry.space_group_name_H-M   'P 1'
#
loop_
_entity.id
_entity.type
_entity.pdbx_description
1 polymer ?
#
loop_
_entity_poly.entity_id
_entity_poly.type
_entity_poly.pdbx_seq_one_letter_code
_entity_poly.pdbx_strand_id
1 'polypeptide(L)'
;MSSILYYSQYCQHCKDLIRTLSKTKNKAKIHFICIDVREKQDNGEIHIILKNAQKILLPSTVKTVPSLLLLNKGHKVLAGIKSILEYLKPERERQVRKATMNNMEPLAFSTTEMGSLSDNYSYLDMSPTDLSAKGNGGLRMMHSYSGIMDNQKIETPEDDYEPDKIGEVDLGKIQSQREADVRFQ
;
A
#
# COMPACT_ATOMS: atom_id res chain seq x y z
N MET A 1 15.41 -19.64 -4.74
CA MET A 1 16.77 -19.10 -4.90
C MET A 1 17.15 -18.53 -3.57
N SER A 2 18.11 -19.13 -2.87
CA SER A 2 18.47 -18.69 -1.53
C SER A 2 19.68 -17.75 -1.62
N SER A 3 19.55 -16.53 -1.12
CA SER A 3 20.66 -15.58 -0.99
C SER A 3 20.76 -15.12 0.46
N ILE A 4 21.97 -14.75 0.88
CA ILE A 4 22.23 -14.30 2.25
C ILE A 4 22.60 -12.82 2.18
N LEU A 5 21.83 -11.97 2.83
CA LEU A 5 22.11 -10.55 2.95
C LEU A 5 22.75 -10.27 4.31
N TYR A 6 23.99 -9.79 4.27
CA TYR A 6 24.71 -9.29 5.43
C TYR A 6 24.45 -7.79 5.59
N TYR A 7 23.94 -7.41 6.76
CA TYR A 7 23.61 -6.03 7.10
C TYR A 7 24.07 -5.66 8.52
N SER A 8 24.11 -4.36 8.79
CA SER A 8 24.44 -3.77 10.10
C SER A 8 23.36 -2.77 10.49
N GLN A 9 22.99 -2.71 11.78
CA GLN A 9 21.99 -1.76 12.28
C GLN A 9 22.52 -0.32 12.35
N TYR A 10 23.84 -0.12 12.32
CA TYR A 10 24.47 1.19 12.38
C TYR A 10 24.54 1.90 11.03
N CYS A 11 24.29 1.18 9.93
CA CYS A 11 24.34 1.74 8.57
C CYS A 11 22.97 2.22 8.10
N GLN A 12 22.84 3.50 7.74
CA GLN A 12 21.59 4.07 7.20
C GLN A 12 21.19 3.40 5.88
N HIS A 13 22.13 3.20 4.95
CA HIS A 13 21.86 2.51 3.67
C HIS A 13 21.32 1.09 3.85
N CYS A 14 21.72 0.39 4.91
CA CYS A 14 21.18 -0.93 5.22
C CYS A 14 19.72 -0.86 5.64
N LYS A 15 19.35 0.14 6.46
CA LYS A 15 17.97 0.35 6.90
C LYS A 15 17.06 0.64 5.70
N ASP A 16 17.49 1.51 4.79
CA ASP A 16 16.73 1.85 3.58
C ASP A 16 16.56 0.64 2.66
N LEU A 17 17.62 -0.15 2.48
CA LEU A 17 17.58 -1.37 1.68
C LEU A 17 16.64 -2.41 2.30
N ILE A 18 16.68 -2.62 3.61
CA ILE A 18 15.78 -3.55 4.31
C ILE A 18 14.32 -3.07 4.20
N ARG A 19 14.05 -1.77 4.37
CA ARG A 19 12.71 -1.18 4.20
C ARG A 19 12.17 -1.34 2.78
N THR A 20 13.05 -1.31 1.78
CA THR A 20 12.67 -1.54 0.38
C THR A 20 12.38 -3.02 0.12
N LEU A 21 13.22 -3.91 0.66
CA LEU A 21 13.09 -5.36 0.54
C LEU A 21 11.87 -5.91 1.30
N SER A 22 11.49 -5.29 2.42
CA SER A 22 10.32 -5.73 3.20
C SER A 22 9.00 -5.57 2.45
N LYS A 23 8.93 -4.63 1.50
CA LYS A 23 7.76 -4.39 0.65
C LYS A 23 7.64 -5.37 -0.52
N THR A 24 8.72 -6.09 -0.85
CA THR A 24 8.74 -6.99 -2.02
C THR A 24 8.50 -8.44 -1.60
N LYS A 25 7.84 -9.22 -2.48
CA LYS A 25 7.59 -10.67 -2.26
C LYS A 25 8.86 -11.52 -2.20
N ASN A 26 10.03 -10.91 -2.45
CA ASN A 26 11.33 -11.56 -2.46
C ASN A 26 11.90 -11.85 -1.07
N LYS A 27 11.25 -11.40 0.02
CA LYS A 27 11.67 -11.67 1.39
C LYS A 27 11.88 -13.17 1.69
N ALA A 28 11.02 -14.03 1.17
CA ALA A 28 11.09 -15.48 1.44
C ALA A 28 12.35 -16.17 0.86
N LYS A 29 13.03 -15.51 -0.09
CA LYS A 29 14.22 -16.02 -0.78
C LYS A 29 15.52 -15.53 -0.16
N ILE A 30 15.47 -14.51 0.71
CA ILE A 30 16.64 -13.83 1.25
C ILE A 30 16.73 -14.10 2.75
N HIS A 31 17.85 -14.66 3.19
CA HIS A 31 18.20 -14.80 4.60
C HIS A 31 18.91 -13.54 5.09
N PHE A 32 18.40 -12.92 6.16
CA PHE A 32 18.93 -11.69 6.70
C PHE A 32 19.84 -12.00 7.90
N ILE A 33 21.14 -11.72 7.77
CA ILE A 33 22.13 -11.90 8.84
C ILE A 33 22.68 -10.54 9.27
N CYS A 34 22.54 -10.25 10.57
CA CYS A 34 23.08 -9.05 11.18
C CYS A 34 24.52 -9.32 11.65
N ILE A 35 25.47 -8.48 11.25
CA ILE A 35 26.90 -8.69 11.55
C ILE A 35 27.43 -7.81 12.71
N ASP A 36 26.54 -7.19 13.47
CA ASP A 36 26.91 -6.23 14.51
C ASP A 36 27.64 -6.90 15.69
N VAL A 37 27.21 -8.12 16.06
CA VAL A 37 27.85 -8.91 17.10
C VAL A 37 28.76 -9.95 16.45
N ARG A 38 30.08 -9.73 16.58
CA ARG A 38 31.11 -10.60 16.03
C ARG A 38 32.17 -10.93 17.07
N GLU A 39 32.61 -12.18 17.08
CA GLU A 39 33.65 -12.71 17.96
C GLU A 39 34.81 -13.20 17.11
N LYS A 40 36.03 -12.82 17.48
CA LYS A 40 37.25 -13.36 16.87
C LYS A 40 37.64 -14.59 17.68
N GLN A 41 37.70 -15.74 17.04
CA GLN A 41 38.31 -16.92 17.65
C GLN A 41 39.83 -16.87 17.56
N ASP A 42 40.50 -17.68 18.38
CA ASP A 42 41.96 -17.80 18.43
C ASP A 42 42.58 -18.17 17.07
N ASN A 43 41.81 -18.86 16.21
CA ASN A 43 42.21 -19.21 14.84
C ASN A 43 42.20 -18.03 13.85
N GLY A 44 41.84 -16.83 14.29
CA GLY A 44 41.74 -15.62 13.46
C GLY A 44 40.45 -15.50 12.64
N GLU A 45 39.57 -16.51 12.69
CA GLU A 45 38.28 -16.53 12.04
C GLU A 45 37.24 -15.70 12.82
N ILE A 46 36.43 -14.93 12.08
CA ILE A 46 35.39 -14.07 12.64
C ILE A 46 34.06 -14.83 12.60
N HIS A 47 33.47 -15.03 13.77
CA HIS A 47 32.15 -15.64 13.92
C HIS A 47 31.10 -14.57 14.25
N ILE A 48 29.95 -14.63 13.59
CA ILE A 48 28.78 -13.81 13.88
C ILE A 48 27.91 -14.54 14.89
N ILE A 49 27.49 -13.85 15.95
CA ILE A 49 26.57 -14.37 16.95
C ILE A 49 25.16 -13.90 16.58
N LEU A 50 24.29 -14.84 16.24
CA LEU A 50 22.89 -14.56 15.96
C LEU A 50 22.10 -14.40 17.27
N LYS A 51 20.91 -13.79 17.18
CA LYS A 51 20.04 -13.56 18.35
C LYS A 51 19.62 -14.84 19.08
N ASN A 52 19.68 -15.99 18.41
CA ASN A 52 19.42 -17.31 18.97
C ASN A 52 20.67 -17.95 19.61
N ALA A 53 21.73 -17.17 19.86
CA ALA A 53 23.04 -17.63 20.34
C ALA A 53 23.79 -18.59 19.40
N GLN A 54 23.32 -18.79 18.17
CA GLN A 54 24.02 -19.59 17.17
C GLN A 54 25.21 -18.81 16.60
N LYS A 55 26.35 -19.49 16.43
CA LYS A 55 27.55 -18.93 15.82
C LYS A 55 27.60 -19.33 14.35
N ILE A 56 27.76 -18.35 13.45
CA ILE A 56 27.95 -18.57 12.00
C ILE A 56 29.30 -17.99 11.59
N LEU A 57 30.07 -18.73 10.81
CA LEU A 57 31.33 -18.25 10.24
C LEU A 57 31.07 -17.11 9.24
N LEU A 58 31.72 -15.97 9.41
CA LEU A 58 31.70 -14.88 8.44
C LEU A 58 32.69 -15.21 7.30
N PRO A 59 32.22 -15.32 6.04
CA PRO A 59 33.13 -15.50 4.91
C PRO A 59 34.05 -14.28 4.73
N SER A 60 35.35 -14.51 4.52
CA SER A 60 36.34 -13.46 4.28
C SER A 60 36.10 -12.62 3.01
N THR A 61 35.20 -13.08 2.14
CA THR A 61 34.72 -12.37 0.95
C THR A 61 33.86 -11.16 1.29
N VAL A 62 33.24 -11.12 2.48
CA VAL A 62 32.36 -10.02 2.92
C VAL A 62 33.18 -9.02 3.73
N LYS A 63 33.69 -7.98 3.05
CA LYS A 63 34.50 -6.92 3.69
C LYS A 63 33.69 -5.67 4.07
N THR A 64 32.62 -5.39 3.33
CA THR A 64 31.81 -4.18 3.49
C THR A 64 30.33 -4.51 3.61
N VAL A 65 29.56 -3.57 4.15
CA VAL A 65 28.12 -3.72 4.38
C VAL A 65 27.41 -2.53 3.72
N PRO A 66 26.28 -2.71 3.02
CA PRO A 66 25.54 -3.96 2.79
C PRO A 66 26.21 -4.87 1.75
N SER A 67 26.14 -6.18 1.97
CA SER A 67 26.65 -7.20 1.03
C SER A 67 25.66 -8.35 0.85
N LEU A 68 25.41 -8.75 -0.39
CA LEU A 68 24.56 -9.88 -0.75
C LEU A 68 25.40 -11.05 -1.28
N LEU A 69 25.37 -12.17 -0.58
CA LEU A 69 26.01 -13.42 -0.99
C LEU A 69 25.01 -14.29 -1.77
N LEU A 70 25.36 -14.60 -3.01
CA LEU A 70 24.55 -15.43 -3.90
C LEU A 70 25.05 -16.87 -3.85
N LEU A 71 24.32 -17.75 -3.16
CA LEU A 71 24.67 -19.18 -3.05
C LEU A 71 24.63 -19.86 -4.43
N ASN A 72 23.67 -19.48 -5.27
CA ASN A 72 23.46 -20.12 -6.58
C ASN A 72 24.44 -19.66 -7.67
N LYS A 73 25.24 -18.60 -7.45
CA LYS A 73 26.16 -18.06 -8.46
C LYS A 73 27.61 -18.19 -7.99
N GLY A 74 28.00 -19.39 -7.56
CA GLY A 74 29.37 -19.70 -7.13
C GLY A 74 29.85 -18.85 -5.95
N HIS A 75 28.98 -18.60 -4.97
CA HIS A 75 29.29 -17.78 -3.80
C HIS A 75 29.75 -16.35 -4.12
N LYS A 76 29.28 -15.79 -5.25
CA LYS A 76 29.57 -14.39 -5.59
C LYS A 76 28.99 -13.43 -4.55
N VAL A 77 29.82 -12.50 -4.08
CA VAL A 77 29.41 -11.41 -3.19
C VAL A 77 29.18 -10.15 -4.01
N LEU A 78 28.00 -9.57 -3.87
CA LEU A 78 27.66 -8.24 -4.38
C LEU A 78 27.77 -7.25 -3.22
N ALA A 79 28.80 -6.40 -3.26
CA ALA A 79 29.03 -5.37 -2.26
C ALA A 79 28.38 -4.04 -2.70
N GLY A 80 27.71 -3.38 -1.76
CA GLY A 80 27.14 -2.04 -1.92
C GLY A 80 25.66 -2.01 -2.33
N ILE A 81 24.99 -0.91 -1.99
CA ILE A 81 23.54 -0.76 -2.20
C ILE A 81 23.15 -0.77 -3.68
N LYS A 82 23.94 -0.11 -4.55
CA LYS A 82 23.64 0.04 -5.98
C LYS A 82 23.66 -1.31 -6.71
N SER A 83 24.70 -2.11 -6.48
CA SER A 83 24.89 -3.41 -7.11
C SER A 83 23.80 -4.41 -6.69
N ILE A 84 23.42 -4.38 -5.41
CA ILE A 84 22.32 -5.22 -4.88
C ILE A 84 20.99 -4.81 -5.51
N LEU A 85 20.69 -3.52 -5.58
CA LEU A 85 19.45 -3.03 -6.18
C LEU A 85 19.37 -3.37 -7.67
N GLU A 86 20.47 -3.20 -8.40
CA GLU A 86 20.56 -3.55 -9.82
C GLU A 86 20.32 -5.04 -10.07
N TYR A 87 20.90 -5.91 -9.24
CA TYR A 87 20.64 -7.35 -9.30
C TYR A 87 19.16 -7.70 -9.06
N LEU A 88 18.46 -6.92 -8.22
CA LEU A 88 17.05 -7.15 -7.87
C LEU A 88 16.05 -6.50 -8.85
N LYS A 89 16.46 -5.51 -9.65
CA LYS A 89 15.62 -4.86 -10.67
C LYS A 89 14.90 -5.83 -11.60
N PRO A 90 15.57 -6.80 -12.26
CA PRO A 90 14.92 -7.65 -13.26
C PRO A 90 13.83 -8.55 -12.67
N GLU A 91 14.02 -9.07 -11.45
CA GLU A 91 12.95 -9.83 -10.77
C GLU A 91 11.76 -8.92 -10.44
N ARG A 92 12.01 -7.67 -10.04
CA ARG A 92 10.96 -6.70 -9.75
C ARG A 92 10.17 -6.35 -11.01
N GLU A 93 10.84 -6.06 -12.12
CA GLU A 93 10.21 -5.77 -13.41
C GLU A 93 9.36 -6.95 -13.88
N ARG A 94 9.85 -8.19 -13.74
CA ARG A 94 9.05 -9.39 -14.05
C ARG A 94 7.79 -9.49 -13.19
N GLN A 95 7.86 -9.13 -11.90
CA GLN A 95 6.69 -9.12 -11.02
C GLN A 95 5.69 -8.04 -11.40
N VAL A 96 6.16 -6.83 -11.69
CA VAL A 96 5.32 -5.71 -12.15
C VAL A 96 4.65 -6.09 -13.46
N ARG A 97 5.41 -6.58 -14.45
CA ARG A 97 4.89 -7.03 -15.74
C ARG A 97 3.81 -8.10 -15.61
N LYS A 98 3.96 -9.03 -14.67
CA LYS A 98 2.94 -10.06 -14.39
C LYS A 98 1.71 -9.44 -13.72
N ALA A 99 1.89 -8.52 -12.79
CA ALA A 99 0.79 -7.86 -12.09
C ALA A 99 -0.01 -6.93 -13.01
N THR A 100 0.63 -6.27 -13.96
CA THR A 100 -0.01 -5.35 -14.91
C THR A 100 -0.54 -6.05 -16.16
N MET A 101 -0.48 -7.39 -16.25
CA MET A 101 -0.79 -8.14 -17.48
C MET A 101 -0.07 -7.56 -18.71
N ASN A 102 1.20 -7.16 -18.54
CA ASN A 102 2.02 -6.54 -19.57
C ASN A 102 1.58 -5.11 -19.98
N ASN A 103 0.55 -4.54 -19.35
CA ASN A 103 0.05 -3.19 -19.57
C ASN A 103 0.74 -2.19 -18.63
N MET A 104 2.07 -2.13 -18.71
CA MET A 104 2.99 -1.49 -17.74
C MET A 104 2.52 -0.14 -17.17
N GLU A 105 1.86 0.69 -17.97
CA GLU A 105 1.32 1.98 -17.58
C GLU A 105 -0.18 2.07 -17.91
N PRO A 106 -0.98 2.79 -17.09
CA PRO A 106 -2.35 3.09 -17.46
C PRO A 106 -2.36 3.89 -18.77
N LEU A 107 -3.05 3.36 -19.77
CA LEU A 107 -3.25 4.08 -21.02
C LEU A 107 -4.07 5.34 -20.72
N ALA A 108 -3.58 6.50 -21.16
CA ALA A 108 -4.31 7.77 -21.02
C ALA A 108 -5.62 7.80 -21.81
N PHE A 109 -5.85 6.80 -22.67
CA PHE A 109 -7.06 6.62 -23.44
C PHE A 109 -7.63 5.21 -23.16
N SER A 110 -8.90 5.15 -22.80
CA SER A 110 -9.68 3.91 -22.73
C SER A 110 -10.72 3.95 -23.85
N THR A 111 -10.55 3.10 -24.86
CA THR A 111 -11.56 2.94 -25.93
C THR A 111 -12.78 2.16 -25.45
N THR A 112 -12.75 1.62 -24.24
CA THR A 112 -13.81 0.77 -23.69
C THR A 112 -14.98 1.58 -23.13
N GLU A 113 -14.76 2.84 -22.74
CA GLU A 113 -15.83 3.72 -22.21
C GLU A 113 -15.99 5.04 -22.98
N MET A 114 -14.97 5.46 -23.75
CA MET A 114 -14.98 6.75 -24.48
C MET A 114 -14.55 6.59 -25.95
N GLY A 115 -14.81 5.42 -26.55
CA GLY A 115 -14.35 5.08 -27.90
C GLY A 115 -15.13 5.73 -29.04
N SER A 116 -16.22 6.44 -28.77
CA SER A 116 -17.00 7.09 -29.81
C SER A 116 -17.78 8.26 -29.21
N LEU A 117 -17.58 9.44 -29.78
CA LEU A 117 -18.39 10.67 -29.65
C LEU A 117 -17.81 11.70 -28.67
N SER A 118 -17.22 12.73 -29.27
CA SER A 118 -17.07 14.04 -28.64
C SER A 118 -18.45 14.71 -28.60
N ASP A 119 -18.72 15.53 -27.59
CA ASP A 119 -19.93 16.37 -27.46
C ASP A 119 -20.21 17.26 -28.69
N ASN A 120 -19.24 17.37 -29.60
CA ASN A 120 -19.34 18.10 -30.85
C ASN A 120 -19.90 17.28 -32.03
N TYR A 121 -20.11 15.96 -31.86
CA TYR A 121 -20.70 15.09 -32.88
C TYR A 121 -22.13 14.76 -32.50
N SER A 122 -23.05 15.66 -32.89
CA SER A 122 -24.48 15.33 -32.93
C SER A 122 -24.73 14.33 -34.05
N TYR A 123 -25.56 13.33 -33.79
CA TYR A 123 -25.98 12.41 -34.83
C TYR A 123 -26.86 13.13 -35.86
N LEU A 124 -26.59 12.91 -37.16
CA LEU A 124 -27.23 13.62 -38.26
C LEU A 124 -28.75 13.42 -38.34
N ASP A 125 -29.28 12.41 -37.66
CA ASP A 125 -30.69 12.05 -37.63
C ASP A 125 -31.43 12.56 -36.38
N MET A 126 -30.80 13.44 -35.58
CA MET A 126 -31.45 14.05 -34.41
C MET A 126 -32.20 15.34 -34.75
N SER A 127 -33.41 15.46 -34.23
CA SER A 127 -34.15 16.73 -34.26
C SER A 127 -33.62 17.69 -33.17
N PRO A 128 -33.66 19.02 -33.37
CA PRO A 128 -33.26 19.99 -32.36
C PRO A 128 -34.02 19.86 -31.03
N THR A 129 -35.24 19.32 -31.06
CA THR A 129 -36.05 19.07 -29.88
C THR A 129 -35.51 17.92 -29.03
N ASP A 130 -34.92 16.90 -29.65
CA ASP A 130 -34.33 15.74 -28.95
C ASP A 130 -32.97 16.06 -28.32
N LEU A 131 -32.28 17.10 -28.81
CA LEU A 131 -31.06 17.65 -28.22
C LEU A 131 -31.35 18.60 -27.02
N SER A 132 -32.61 18.97 -26.79
CA SER A 132 -32.98 19.84 -25.69
C SER A 132 -33.05 19.09 -24.36
N ALA A 133 -32.94 19.80 -23.24
CA ALA A 133 -33.11 19.22 -21.89
C ALA A 133 -34.50 18.60 -21.63
N LYS A 134 -35.47 18.81 -22.52
CA LYS A 134 -36.79 18.19 -22.49
C LYS A 134 -36.91 16.96 -23.40
N GLY A 135 -35.89 16.67 -24.20
CA GLY A 135 -35.81 15.51 -25.07
C GLY A 135 -35.53 14.24 -24.29
N ASN A 136 -36.01 13.10 -24.80
CA ASN A 136 -35.91 11.80 -24.11
C ASN A 136 -34.65 11.01 -24.48
N GLY A 137 -33.73 11.55 -25.29
CA GLY A 137 -32.49 10.88 -25.71
C GLY A 137 -32.65 9.60 -26.55
N GLY A 138 -33.87 9.07 -26.69
CA GLY A 138 -34.19 7.87 -27.46
C GLY A 138 -33.50 6.61 -26.93
N LEU A 139 -33.02 5.76 -27.84
CA LEU A 139 -32.30 4.51 -27.53
C LEU A 139 -30.77 4.71 -27.43
N ARG A 140 -30.28 5.95 -27.31
CA ARG A 140 -28.84 6.26 -27.42
C ARG A 140 -28.21 6.47 -26.05
N MET A 141 -26.89 6.23 -25.97
CA MET A 141 -26.11 6.31 -24.73
C MET A 141 -26.23 7.69 -24.08
N MET A 142 -26.76 7.74 -22.85
CA MET A 142 -26.81 8.95 -22.02
C MET A 142 -25.56 8.98 -21.15
N HIS A 143 -24.69 9.98 -21.35
CA HIS A 143 -23.43 10.08 -20.59
C HIS A 143 -23.58 10.79 -19.23
N SER A 144 -24.54 11.72 -19.09
CA SER A 144 -24.74 12.53 -17.86
C SER A 144 -26.20 12.92 -17.57
N TYR A 145 -27.17 12.31 -18.25
CA TYR A 145 -28.60 12.61 -18.07
C TYR A 145 -29.31 11.39 -17.48
N SER A 146 -30.14 11.65 -16.48
CA SER A 146 -31.02 10.66 -15.87
C SER A 146 -32.44 10.93 -16.37
N GLY A 147 -33.16 9.87 -16.76
CA GLY A 147 -34.52 9.99 -17.26
C GLY A 147 -35.50 10.42 -16.16
N ILE A 148 -36.61 11.05 -16.53
CA ILE A 148 -37.66 11.49 -15.58
C ILE A 148 -38.20 10.35 -14.69
N MET A 149 -38.09 9.09 -15.15
CA MET A 149 -38.56 7.90 -14.42
C MET A 149 -37.47 7.17 -13.64
N ASP A 150 -36.25 7.70 -13.60
CA ASP A 150 -35.12 7.03 -12.98
C ASP A 150 -35.09 7.32 -11.47
N ASN A 151 -35.52 6.35 -10.67
CA ASN A 151 -35.57 6.45 -9.21
C ASN A 151 -34.24 5.99 -8.61
N GLN A 152 -33.21 6.84 -8.72
CA GLN A 152 -31.91 6.54 -8.13
C GLN A 152 -31.94 6.75 -6.61
N LYS A 153 -31.94 5.65 -5.85
CA LYS A 153 -31.69 5.68 -4.40
C LYS A 153 -30.19 5.59 -4.15
N ILE A 154 -29.65 6.59 -3.45
CA ILE A 154 -28.28 6.57 -2.95
C ILE A 154 -28.35 5.93 -1.56
N GLU A 155 -27.52 4.91 -1.31
CA GLU A 155 -27.34 4.36 0.04
C GLU A 155 -26.57 5.38 0.88
N THR A 156 -27.28 6.12 1.73
CA THR A 156 -26.66 6.89 2.80
C THR A 156 -26.38 5.96 3.99
N PRO A 157 -25.31 6.21 4.76
CA PRO A 157 -25.09 5.54 6.05
C PRO A 157 -26.34 5.66 6.95
N GLU A 158 -26.53 4.74 7.89
CA GLU A 158 -27.60 4.84 8.87
C GLU A 158 -27.43 6.13 9.70
N ASP A 159 -28.49 6.93 9.78
CA ASP A 159 -28.52 8.16 10.59
C ASP A 159 -28.63 7.76 12.07
N ASP A 160 -27.49 7.51 12.72
CA ASP A 160 -27.38 7.28 14.17
C ASP A 160 -27.52 8.59 15.00
N TYR A 161 -28.18 9.62 14.44
CA TYR A 161 -28.32 10.91 15.10
C TYR A 161 -29.37 10.84 16.21
N GLU A 162 -28.92 10.69 17.44
CA GLU A 162 -29.72 10.96 18.63
C GLU A 162 -29.66 12.47 18.94
N PRO A 163 -30.79 13.21 18.92
CA PRO A 163 -30.78 14.62 19.27
C PRO A 163 -30.43 14.79 20.74
N ASP A 164 -29.46 15.66 21.04
CA ASP A 164 -29.07 16.15 22.38
C ASP A 164 -30.19 16.99 23.04
N LYS A 165 -31.39 16.42 23.14
CA LYS A 165 -32.46 16.96 23.96
C LYS A 165 -32.27 16.37 25.34
N ILE A 166 -31.97 17.24 26.30
CA ILE A 166 -32.20 16.93 27.72
C ILE A 166 -33.66 16.45 27.78
N GLY A 167 -33.86 15.17 28.10
CA GLY A 167 -35.17 14.52 28.09
C GLY A 167 -36.17 15.23 29.01
N GLU A 168 -37.39 14.70 29.12
CA GLU A 168 -38.44 15.28 29.97
C GLU A 168 -37.97 15.35 31.44
N VAL A 169 -37.42 16.51 31.81
CA VAL A 169 -36.88 16.77 33.14
C VAL A 169 -38.06 17.06 34.03
N ASP A 170 -38.47 16.06 34.80
CA ASP A 170 -39.45 16.23 35.86
C ASP A 170 -38.89 17.17 36.93
N LEU A 171 -39.38 18.41 36.94
CA LEU A 171 -38.98 19.48 37.87
C LEU A 171 -39.05 19.04 39.33
N GLY A 172 -39.96 18.10 39.67
CA GLY A 172 -40.09 17.57 41.02
C GLY A 172 -38.84 16.82 41.50
N LYS A 173 -38.18 16.06 40.60
CA LYS A 173 -36.94 15.36 40.93
C LYS A 173 -35.80 16.33 41.21
N ILE A 174 -35.68 17.40 40.41
CA ILE A 174 -34.64 18.42 40.61
C ILE A 174 -34.84 19.17 41.93
N GLN A 175 -36.09 19.51 42.28
CA GLN A 175 -36.37 20.13 43.59
C GLN A 175 -35.98 19.22 44.75
N SER A 176 -36.33 17.93 44.69
CA SER A 176 -35.99 16.98 45.75
C SER A 176 -34.48 16.79 45.94
N GLN A 177 -33.72 16.76 44.84
CA GLN A 177 -32.26 16.70 44.89
C GLN A 177 -31.67 17.97 45.51
N ARG A 178 -32.18 19.15 45.13
CA ARG A 178 -31.70 20.42 45.66
C ARG A 178 -31.99 20.57 47.16
N GLU A 179 -33.14 20.10 47.63
CA GLU A 179 -33.48 20.10 49.05
C GLU A 179 -32.61 19.13 49.86
N ALA A 180 -32.23 17.99 49.28
CA ALA A 180 -31.28 17.06 49.89
C ALA A 180 -29.88 17.68 50.01
N ASP A 181 -29.41 18.36 48.98
CA ASP A 181 -28.08 19.00 48.95
C ASP A 181 -27.98 20.23 49.87
N VAL A 182 -29.09 20.93 50.11
CA VAL A 182 -29.16 22.14 50.94
C VAL A 182 -29.35 21.83 52.44
N ARG A 183 -29.40 20.56 52.86
CA ARG A 183 -29.32 20.22 54.29
C ARG A 183 -27.93 20.54 54.85
N PHE A 184 -27.79 21.77 55.33
CA PHE A 184 -26.66 22.23 56.13
C PHE A 184 -26.54 21.39 57.42
N GLN A 185 -25.30 20.98 57.71
CA GLN A 185 -24.86 20.50 59.01
C GLN A 185 -24.86 21.64 60.04
#